data_AF-A0A951WAX0-F1
#
_entry.id   AF-A0A951WAX0-F1
#
_cell.length_a   1.000
_cell.length_b   1.000
_cell.length_c   1.000
_cell.angle_alpha   90.00
_cell.angle_beta   90.00
_cell.angle_gamma   90.00
#
_symmetry.space_group_name_H-M   'P 1'
#
loop_
_entity.id
_entity.type
_entity.pdbx_description
1 polymer ?
#
loop_
_entity_poly.entity_id
_entity_poly.type
_entity_poly.pdbx_seq_one_letter_code
_entity_poly.pdbx_strand_id
1 'polypeptide(L)'
;MVLGFLLTSCAQQHAVISEKWSDVDLDGVHDLKDACPNEAGSPFNMGCPDDSKLSAEFNRKLSTDSDLDGVPDDKDECPYQYGSPFNMGCP
;
A
#
# COMPACT_ATOMS: atom_id res chain seq x y z
N MET A 1 30.50 34.08 52.03
CA MET A 1 31.03 32.90 51.29
C MET A 1 30.32 31.70 51.88
N VAL A 2 29.37 31.04 51.23
CA VAL A 2 29.44 30.43 49.89
C VAL A 2 28.11 30.62 49.15
N LEU A 3 28.21 30.95 47.86
CA LEU A 3 27.17 31.00 46.84
C LEU A 3 26.55 29.61 46.59
N GLY A 4 25.29 29.51 46.16
CA GLY A 4 24.78 28.22 45.69
C GLY A 4 23.35 28.13 45.20
N PHE A 5 23.07 28.78 44.06
CA PHE A 5 22.15 28.35 42.99
C PHE A 5 20.72 27.87 43.32
N LEU A 6 19.78 28.79 43.14
CA LEU A 6 18.43 28.54 42.64
C LEU A 6 18.50 27.80 41.30
N LEU A 7 18.23 26.49 41.27
CA LEU A 7 17.76 25.80 40.07
C LEU A 7 16.78 24.71 40.52
N THR A 8 15.56 25.14 40.85
CA THR A 8 14.39 24.25 40.89
C THR A 8 14.30 23.52 39.56
N SER A 9 14.44 22.20 39.67
CA SER A 9 14.45 21.19 38.62
C SER A 9 13.44 21.44 37.48
N CYS A 10 13.91 21.33 36.23
CA CYS A 10 13.14 21.29 34.98
C CYS A 10 12.31 20.00 34.85
N ALA A 11 11.73 19.49 35.95
CA ALA A 11 10.90 18.29 35.93
C ALA A 11 9.42 18.67 35.76
N GLN A 12 9.11 19.55 34.81
CA GLN A 12 7.78 19.53 34.22
C GLN A 12 7.79 18.38 33.22
N GLN A 13 7.44 17.19 33.74
CA GLN A 13 7.07 16.05 32.94
C GLN A 13 5.81 16.43 32.17
N HIS A 14 5.99 17.15 31.06
CA HIS A 14 5.00 17.13 30.00
C HIS A 14 4.87 15.66 29.63
N ALA A 15 3.76 15.06 30.04
CA ALA A 15 3.26 13.84 29.43
C ALA A 15 3.14 14.15 27.94
N VAL A 16 4.20 13.85 27.19
CA VAL A 16 4.15 13.82 25.74
C VAL A 16 3.18 12.69 25.49
N ILE A 17 1.94 13.07 25.16
CA ILE A 17 0.95 12.23 24.54
C ILE A 17 1.70 11.43 23.48
N SER A 18 2.03 10.20 23.83
CA SER A 18 2.40 9.15 22.90
C SER A 18 1.10 8.85 22.16
N GLU A 19 0.70 9.77 21.26
CA GLU A 19 -0.04 9.41 20.06
C GLU A 19 0.84 8.38 19.39
N LYS A 20 0.60 7.10 19.74
CA LYS A 20 1.32 5.99 19.17
C LYS A 20 0.99 6.02 17.70
N TRP A 21 1.89 6.61 16.93
CA TRP A 21 1.68 6.73 15.52
C TRP A 21 1.66 5.32 14.93
N SER A 22 0.53 4.94 14.35
CA SER A 22 0.32 3.66 13.69
C SER A 22 0.66 3.78 12.21
N ASP A 23 1.37 2.77 11.73
CA ASP A 23 1.79 2.56 10.34
C ASP A 23 1.67 1.06 10.13
N VAL A 24 0.54 0.63 9.58
CA VAL A 24 0.14 -0.79 9.53
C VAL A 24 0.93 -1.56 8.46
N ASP A 25 1.22 -0.94 7.34
CA ASP A 25 1.95 -1.55 6.23
C ASP A 25 3.46 -1.23 6.22
N LEU A 26 3.91 -0.37 7.14
CA LEU A 26 5.30 -0.06 7.42
C LEU A 26 6.01 0.64 6.25
N ASP A 27 5.29 1.45 5.50
CA ASP A 27 5.83 2.18 4.35
C ASP A 27 6.46 3.54 4.73
N GLY A 28 6.34 3.95 6.00
CA GLY A 28 6.88 5.20 6.53
C GLY A 28 5.99 6.42 6.31
N VAL A 29 4.85 6.22 5.65
CA VAL A 29 3.63 6.98 5.89
C VAL A 29 2.96 6.33 7.09
N HIS A 30 1.74 6.70 7.37
CA HIS A 30 1.36 7.05 8.72
C HIS A 30 -0.15 7.00 8.65
N ASP A 31 -0.83 6.01 9.24
CA ASP A 31 -2.20 5.58 8.84
C ASP A 31 -3.20 6.75 8.67
N LEU A 32 -3.12 7.77 9.54
CA LEU A 32 -3.98 8.97 9.47
C LEU A 32 -3.75 9.87 8.24
N LYS A 33 -2.61 9.72 7.58
CA LYS A 33 -2.13 10.43 6.39
C LYS A 33 -1.92 9.48 5.21
N ASP A 34 -2.18 8.20 5.41
CA ASP A 34 -2.05 7.17 4.39
C ASP A 34 -3.39 6.99 3.68
N ALA A 35 -3.38 7.10 2.36
CA ALA A 35 -4.55 6.87 1.53
C ALA A 35 -4.81 5.36 1.31
N CYS A 36 -3.80 4.52 1.51
CA CYS A 36 -3.84 3.07 1.38
C CYS A 36 -3.23 2.35 2.60
N PRO A 37 -3.80 2.45 3.82
CA PRO A 37 -3.16 2.03 5.09
C PRO A 37 -2.78 0.53 5.25
N ASN A 38 -3.10 -0.31 4.26
CA ASN A 38 -2.79 -1.74 4.29
C ASN A 38 -1.93 -2.17 3.08
N GLU A 39 -1.51 -1.24 2.24
CA GLU A 39 -0.79 -1.51 1.00
C GLU A 39 0.40 -0.58 0.85
N ALA A 40 1.59 -1.08 1.20
CA ALA A 40 2.80 -0.26 1.22
C ALA A 40 3.05 0.49 -0.11
N GLY A 41 3.05 1.81 -0.02
CA GLY A 41 3.21 2.70 -1.14
C GLY A 41 4.39 3.63 -1.00
N SER A 42 4.31 4.72 -1.76
CA SER A 42 5.31 5.78 -1.73
C SER A 42 4.74 6.98 -0.99
N PRO A 43 5.54 7.69 -0.16
CA PRO A 43 5.09 8.96 0.44
C PRO A 43 4.75 10.02 -0.61
N PHE A 44 5.30 9.91 -1.83
CA PHE A 44 4.94 10.78 -2.96
C PHE A 44 3.52 10.52 -3.49
N ASN A 45 2.98 9.33 -3.25
CA ASN A 45 1.64 8.90 -3.61
C ASN A 45 0.74 8.69 -2.38
N MET A 46 1.02 9.42 -1.29
CA MET A 46 0.25 9.34 -0.04
C MET A 46 0.11 7.92 0.52
N GLY A 47 1.17 7.11 0.43
CA GLY A 47 1.19 5.74 0.94
C GLY A 47 0.53 4.71 0.03
N CYS A 48 0.07 5.10 -1.17
CA CYS A 48 -0.49 4.15 -2.12
C CYS A 48 0.57 3.55 -3.08
N PRO A 49 0.44 2.28 -3.47
CA PRO A 49 1.28 1.67 -4.50
C PRO A 49 1.18 2.44 -5.81
N ASP A 50 2.29 2.53 -6.54
CA ASP A 50 2.23 3.03 -7.92
C ASP A 50 1.44 2.04 -8.79
N ASP A 51 0.75 2.54 -9.81
CA ASP A 51 0.05 1.73 -10.83
C ASP A 51 0.98 0.68 -11.48
N SER A 52 2.30 0.91 -11.44
CA SER A 52 3.32 -0.04 -11.87
C SER A 52 3.40 -1.31 -11.02
N LYS A 53 3.06 -1.25 -9.72
CA LYS A 53 2.98 -2.43 -8.83
C LYS A 53 1.63 -3.15 -8.94
N LEU A 54 0.53 -2.39 -9.04
CA LEU A 54 -0.78 -2.96 -9.36
C LEU A 54 -0.74 -3.67 -10.71
N SER A 55 -0.08 -3.06 -11.69
CA SER A 55 0.18 -3.70 -12.96
C SER A 55 1.28 -4.76 -12.87
N ALA A 56 2.27 -4.73 -11.98
CA ALA A 56 3.18 -5.86 -11.84
C ALA A 56 2.48 -7.10 -11.28
N GLU A 57 1.53 -6.95 -10.36
CA GLU A 57 0.72 -8.06 -9.87
C GLU A 57 -0.35 -8.48 -10.89
N PHE A 58 -1.04 -7.53 -11.50
CA PHE A 58 -2.00 -7.76 -12.58
C PHE A 58 -1.30 -8.38 -13.81
N ASN A 59 -0.20 -7.84 -14.30
CA ASN A 59 0.60 -8.35 -15.42
C ASN A 59 1.28 -9.68 -15.11
N ARG A 60 1.65 -9.96 -13.85
CA ARG A 60 2.08 -11.32 -13.45
C ARG A 60 0.95 -12.33 -13.55
N LYS A 61 -0.31 -11.88 -13.49
CA LYS A 61 -1.50 -12.70 -13.67
C LYS A 61 -2.02 -12.70 -15.12
N LEU A 62 -1.74 -11.62 -15.86
CA LEU A 62 -2.09 -11.39 -17.27
C LEU A 62 -1.10 -12.04 -18.24
N SER A 63 0.09 -12.45 -17.78
CA SER A 63 1.08 -13.10 -18.65
C SER A 63 0.61 -14.45 -19.21
N THR A 64 -0.61 -14.87 -18.90
CA THR A 64 -1.26 -16.09 -19.38
C THR A 64 -2.72 -15.81 -19.77
N ASP A 65 -3.06 -14.58 -20.15
CA ASP A 65 -4.37 -14.21 -20.71
C ASP A 65 -4.05 -13.30 -21.92
N SER A 66 -4.08 -13.87 -23.11
CA SER A 66 -3.50 -13.29 -24.33
C SER A 66 -4.44 -12.30 -25.02
N ASP A 67 -5.75 -12.35 -24.76
CA ASP A 67 -6.74 -11.42 -25.31
C ASP A 67 -7.42 -10.51 -24.27
N LEU A 68 -7.11 -10.72 -22.99
CA LEU A 68 -7.50 -9.89 -21.86
C LEU A 68 -9.00 -9.92 -21.55
N ASP A 69 -9.68 -11.03 -21.86
CA ASP A 69 -11.11 -11.18 -21.58
C ASP A 69 -11.42 -11.64 -20.13
N GLY A 70 -10.37 -11.94 -19.36
CA GLY A 70 -10.45 -12.38 -17.97
C GLY A 70 -10.48 -13.90 -17.79
N VAL A 71 -10.38 -14.68 -18.88
CA VAL A 71 -10.16 -16.12 -18.91
C VAL A 71 -8.68 -16.39 -19.20
N PRO A 72 -7.95 -17.09 -18.32
CA PRO A 72 -6.57 -17.47 -18.61
C PRO A 72 -6.46 -18.39 -19.85
N ASP A 73 -5.41 -18.24 -20.67
CA ASP A 73 -5.08 -19.01 -21.88
C ASP A 73 -5.16 -20.54 -21.69
N ASP A 74 -4.89 -21.04 -20.48
CA ASP A 74 -4.97 -22.47 -20.16
C ASP A 74 -6.42 -22.97 -19.96
N LYS A 75 -7.37 -22.04 -19.89
CA LYS A 75 -8.81 -22.24 -19.68
C LYS A 75 -9.68 -21.56 -20.74
N ASP A 76 -9.04 -20.91 -21.70
CA ASP A 76 -9.68 -20.21 -22.81
C ASP A 76 -9.69 -21.12 -24.05
N GLU A 77 -10.87 -21.34 -24.63
CA GLU A 77 -11.02 -22.07 -25.89
C GLU A 77 -10.56 -21.24 -27.10
N CYS A 78 -10.57 -19.92 -26.98
CA CYS A 78 -10.20 -18.94 -27.98
C CYS A 78 -9.12 -17.94 -27.48
N PRO A 79 -7.91 -18.38 -27.06
CA PRO A 79 -6.95 -17.54 -26.31
C PRO A 79 -6.50 -16.20 -26.92
N TYR A 80 -6.79 -15.96 -28.19
CA TYR A 80 -6.37 -14.76 -28.92
C TYR A 80 -7.56 -13.95 -29.45
N GLN A 81 -8.78 -14.23 -28.97
CA GLN A 81 -10.00 -13.62 -29.47
C GLN A 81 -10.99 -13.38 -28.33
N TYR A 82 -11.05 -12.13 -27.88
CA TYR A 82 -11.90 -11.68 -26.78
C TYR A 82 -13.29 -12.33 -26.80
N GLY A 83 -13.63 -13.00 -25.71
CA GLY A 83 -14.93 -13.61 -25.51
C GLY A 83 -15.49 -13.36 -24.12
N SER A 84 -16.48 -14.17 -23.77
CA SER A 84 -17.07 -14.12 -22.44
C SER A 84 -16.61 -15.32 -21.62
N PRO A 85 -16.37 -15.18 -20.30
CA PRO A 85 -16.17 -16.34 -19.43
C PRO A 85 -17.36 -17.30 -19.41
N PHE A 86 -18.57 -16.85 -19.79
CA PHE A 86 -19.74 -17.72 -19.95
C PHE A 86 -19.67 -18.65 -21.17
N ASN A 87 -18.86 -18.28 -22.17
CA ASN A 87 -18.64 -19.06 -23.39
C ASN A 87 -17.18 -19.51 -23.53
N MET A 88 -16.53 -19.78 -22.38
CA MET A 88 -15.16 -20.30 -22.32
C MET A 88 -14.14 -19.45 -23.09
N GLY A 89 -14.31 -18.14 -23.04
CA GLY A 89 -13.41 -17.18 -23.70
C GLY A 89 -13.65 -16.98 -25.20
N CYS A 90 -14.72 -17.56 -25.76
CA CYS A 90 -15.08 -17.36 -27.16
C CYS A 90 -16.23 -16.34 -27.37
N PRO A 91 -16.32 -15.71 -28.56
CA PRO A 91 -17.41 -14.78 -28.96
C PRO A 91 -18.83 -15.35 -28.89
#